data_AF-A0AAU9VJ29-F1
#
_entry.id   AF-A0AAU9VJ29-F1
#
_cell.length_a   1.000
_cell.length_b   1.000
_cell.length_c   1.000
_cell.angle_alpha   90.00
_cell.angle_beta   90.00
_cell.angle_gamma   90.00
#
_symmetry.space_group_name_H-M   'P 1'
#
loop_
_entity.id
_entity.type
_entity.pdbx_description
1 polymer ?
#
loop_
_entity_poly.entity_id
_entity_poly.type
_entity_poly.pdbx_seq_one_letter_code
_entity_poly.pdbx_strand_id
1 'polypeptide(L)'
;MSIDNWFNFRPKADLDRDREKYLKQVFPRGEQQKQMIQNVLLELFPKRDQKELLYHYIVCKEIITNDALDPFDQIHKIEKALKRVRPKLDFTETETLTNLLYIDANEIETIDSQKLLNRVKHKAIV
;
A
#
# COMPACT_ATOMS: atom_id res chain seq x y z
N MET A 1 33.24 20.08 -6.05
CA MET A 1 32.78 19.00 -5.14
C MET A 1 32.55 19.64 -3.79
N SER A 2 31.30 19.87 -3.42
CA SER A 2 30.94 20.59 -2.19
C SER A 2 31.12 19.68 -0.97
N ILE A 3 31.58 20.26 0.14
CA ILE A 3 31.89 19.62 1.44
C ILE A 3 30.62 19.06 2.15
N ASP A 4 29.43 19.30 1.59
CA ASP A 4 28.13 19.05 2.20
C ASP A 4 27.76 17.57 2.43
N ASN A 5 28.57 16.62 1.93
CA ASN A 5 28.28 15.18 2.04
C ASN A 5 29.07 14.43 3.14
N TRP A 6 29.92 15.11 3.95
CA TRP A 6 30.81 14.40 4.89
C TRP A 6 30.21 14.11 6.28
N PHE A 7 29.17 14.82 6.72
CA PHE A 7 28.54 14.58 8.03
C PHE A 7 27.01 14.71 7.99
N ASN A 8 26.32 13.78 7.34
CA ASN A 8 24.87 13.60 7.56
C ASN A 8 24.60 12.84 8.87
N PHE A 9 25.07 13.39 10.00
CA PHE A 9 24.75 12.85 11.32
C PHE A 9 23.33 13.29 11.69
N ARG A 10 22.32 12.55 11.22
CA ARG A 10 20.94 12.76 11.68
C ARG A 10 20.78 12.09 13.06
N PRO A 11 20.33 12.83 14.09
CA PRO A 11 19.95 12.23 15.36
C PRO A 11 18.92 11.11 15.18
N LYS A 12 19.04 10.01 15.94
CA LYS A 12 18.08 8.88 15.90
C LYS A 12 16.63 9.35 16.07
N ALA A 13 16.41 10.35 16.92
CA ALA A 13 15.09 10.93 17.17
C ALA A 13 14.45 11.56 15.92
N ASP A 14 15.24 12.20 15.05
CA ASP A 14 14.72 12.81 13.82
C ASP A 14 14.37 11.74 12.79
N LEU A 15 15.17 10.66 12.71
CA LEU A 15 14.88 9.50 11.86
C LEU A 15 13.61 8.77 12.30
N ASP A 16 13.41 8.59 13.60
CA ASP A 16 12.22 7.93 14.13
C ASP A 16 10.96 8.77 13.92
N ARG A 17 11.06 10.10 14.05
CA ARG A 17 9.97 11.03 13.74
C ARG A 17 9.60 11.00 12.26
N ASP A 18 10.59 11.01 11.37
CA ASP A 18 10.36 10.92 9.92
C ASP A 18 9.70 9.59 9.54
N ARG A 19 10.14 8.48 10.15
CA ARG A 19 9.52 7.16 9.98
C ARG A 19 8.08 7.11 10.46
N GLU A 20 7.79 7.67 11.62
CA GLU A 20 6.43 7.70 12.15
C GLU A 20 5.51 8.57 11.28
N LYS A 21 6.02 9.72 10.81
CA LYS A 21 5.29 10.59 9.89
C LYS A 21 4.99 9.88 8.58
N TYR A 22 5.99 9.22 8.00
CA TYR A 22 5.84 8.43 6.78
C TYR A 22 4.82 7.29 6.97
N LEU A 23 4.94 6.55 8.07
CA LEU A 23 4.01 5.48 8.41
C LEU A 23 2.58 6.00 8.49
N LYS A 24 2.34 7.14 9.13
CA LYS A 24 1.01 7.76 9.23
C LYS A 24 0.49 8.28 7.90
N GLN A 25 1.37 8.70 6.99
CA GLN A 25 0.96 9.13 5.64
C GLN A 25 0.45 7.94 4.81
N VAL A 26 1.18 6.82 4.82
CA VAL A 26 0.81 5.62 4.05
C VAL A 26 -0.29 4.82 4.77
N PHE A 27 -0.24 4.76 6.09
CA PHE A 27 -1.18 4.04 6.95
C PHE A 27 -1.72 5.01 8.00
N PRO A 28 -2.84 5.71 7.72
CA PRO A 28 -3.43 6.68 8.65
C PRO A 28 -3.66 6.15 10.08
N ARG A 29 -3.84 4.84 10.22
CA ARG A 29 -4.03 4.15 11.52
C ARG A 29 -2.74 3.56 12.09
N GLY A 30 -1.60 3.90 11.52
CA GLY A 30 -0.28 3.48 11.96
C GLY A 30 -0.02 1.99 11.78
N GLU A 31 0.81 1.43 12.66
CA GLU A 31 1.37 0.08 12.50
C GLU A 31 0.30 -1.02 12.50
N GLN A 32 -0.83 -0.82 13.18
CA GLN A 32 -1.92 -1.81 13.21
C GLN A 32 -2.53 -2.03 11.81
N GLN A 33 -2.74 -0.97 11.03
CA GLN A 33 -3.23 -1.09 9.66
C GLN A 33 -2.20 -1.76 8.77
N LYS A 34 -0.92 -1.43 8.94
CA LYS A 34 0.15 -2.10 8.21
C LYS A 34 0.19 -3.60 8.50
N GLN A 35 0.09 -4.01 9.76
CA GLN A 35 0.02 -5.43 10.14
C GLN A 35 -1.23 -6.12 9.58
N MET A 36 -2.38 -5.45 9.62
CA MET A 36 -3.61 -5.95 8.99
C MET A 36 -3.41 -6.21 7.48
N ILE A 37 -2.83 -5.25 6.76
CA ILE A 37 -2.52 -5.39 5.33
C ILE A 37 -1.52 -6.52 5.07
N GLN A 38 -0.49 -6.66 5.91
CA GLN A 38 0.47 -7.77 5.80
C GLN A 38 -0.21 -9.13 5.95
N ASN A 39 -1.14 -9.27 6.91
CA ASN A 39 -1.91 -10.51 7.08
C ASN A 39 -2.80 -10.78 5.86
N VAL A 40 -3.46 -9.75 5.33
CA VAL A 40 -4.31 -9.88 4.13
C VAL A 40 -3.48 -10.25 2.89
N LEU A 41 -2.30 -9.66 2.71
CA LEU A 41 -1.39 -10.02 1.61
C LEU A 41 -0.90 -11.47 1.72
N LEU A 42 -0.59 -11.94 2.93
CA LEU A 42 -0.19 -13.32 3.15
C LEU A 42 -1.29 -14.32 2.77
N GLU A 43 -2.53 -14.01 3.13
CA GLU A 43 -3.70 -14.83 2.81
C GLU A 43 -4.08 -14.81 1.32
N LEU A 44 -3.95 -13.65 0.65
CA LEU A 44 -4.26 -13.51 -0.77
C LEU A 44 -3.16 -14.07 -1.68
N PHE A 45 -1.89 -13.93 -1.26
CA PHE A 45 -0.73 -14.26 -2.07
C PHE A 45 0.28 -15.15 -1.31
N PRO A 46 -0.12 -16.34 -0.83
CA PRO A 46 0.70 -17.15 0.08
C PRO A 46 2.02 -17.65 -0.54
N LYS A 47 2.09 -17.71 -1.88
CA LYS A 47 3.27 -18.20 -2.61
C LYS A 47 4.24 -17.10 -3.05
N ARG A 48 3.92 -15.84 -2.75
CA ARG A 48 4.68 -14.66 -3.20
C ARG A 48 5.58 -14.12 -2.09
N ASP A 49 6.61 -13.37 -2.47
CA ASP A 49 7.46 -12.68 -1.51
C ASP A 49 6.67 -11.53 -0.85
N GLN A 50 6.47 -11.66 0.46
CA GLN A 50 5.64 -10.73 1.23
C GLN A 50 6.28 -9.34 1.36
N LYS A 51 7.61 -9.25 1.35
CA LYS A 51 8.30 -7.96 1.43
C LYS A 51 8.18 -7.21 0.10
N GLU A 52 8.34 -7.92 -1.01
CA GLU A 52 8.15 -7.38 -2.35
C GLU A 52 6.70 -6.91 -2.55
N LEU A 53 5.71 -7.73 -2.16
CA LEU A 53 4.30 -7.35 -2.26
C LEU A 53 3.94 -6.15 -1.39
N LEU A 54 4.39 -6.11 -0.14
CA LEU A 54 4.16 -4.97 0.72
C LEU A 54 4.81 -3.71 0.16
N TYR A 55 6.02 -3.81 -0.42
CA TYR A 55 6.67 -2.69 -1.07
C TYR A 55 5.85 -2.18 -2.26
N HIS A 56 5.41 -3.06 -3.16
CA HIS A 56 4.57 -2.69 -4.29
C HIS A 56 3.25 -2.05 -3.86
N TYR A 57 2.62 -2.62 -2.83
CA TYR A 57 1.41 -2.06 -2.23
C TYR A 57 1.65 -0.64 -1.70
N ILE A 58 2.71 -0.41 -0.93
CA ILE A 58 3.04 0.91 -0.38
C ILE A 58 3.25 1.93 -1.50
N VAL A 59 4.07 1.60 -2.50
CA VAL A 59 4.36 2.50 -3.61
C VAL A 59 3.09 2.84 -4.39
N CYS A 60 2.24 1.86 -4.66
CA CYS A 60 0.95 2.10 -5.32
C CYS A 60 0.04 2.98 -4.44
N LYS A 61 -0.02 2.72 -3.13
CA LYS A 61 -0.82 3.50 -2.19
C LYS A 61 -0.37 4.97 -2.14
N GLU A 62 0.92 5.22 -2.15
CA GLU A 62 1.47 6.59 -2.20
C GLU A 62 1.09 7.32 -3.47
N ILE A 63 1.10 6.63 -4.62
CA ILE A 63 0.73 7.22 -5.91
C ILE A 63 -0.75 7.59 -5.94
N ILE A 64 -1.63 6.77 -5.34
CA ILE A 64 -3.08 6.99 -5.39
C ILE A 64 -3.58 7.95 -4.30
N THR A 65 -2.88 8.04 -3.17
CA THR A 65 -3.21 8.96 -2.09
C THR A 65 -3.06 10.41 -2.58
N ASN A 66 -4.03 11.29 -2.24
CA ASN A 66 -4.11 12.74 -2.52
C ASN A 66 -5.07 13.22 -3.61
N ASP A 67 -5.70 12.35 -4.40
CA ASP A 67 -6.70 12.79 -5.38
C ASP A 67 -8.10 12.27 -4.99
N ALA A 68 -9.03 13.21 -4.79
CA ALA A 68 -10.46 12.89 -4.70
C ALA A 68 -10.97 12.62 -6.12
N LEU A 69 -10.87 11.37 -6.56
CA LEU A 69 -11.33 10.89 -7.86
C LEU A 69 -12.63 10.11 -7.69
N ASP A 70 -13.41 10.02 -8.77
CA ASP A 70 -14.49 9.04 -8.82
C ASP A 70 -13.92 7.59 -8.86
N PRO A 71 -14.75 6.57 -8.57
CA PRO A 71 -14.30 5.19 -8.51
C PRO A 71 -13.57 4.68 -9.76
N PHE A 72 -14.02 5.06 -10.95
CA PHE A 72 -13.47 4.54 -12.21
C PHE A 72 -12.07 5.12 -12.46
N ASP A 73 -11.93 6.43 -12.29
CA ASP A 73 -10.63 7.11 -12.41
C ASP A 73 -9.63 6.63 -11.36
N GLN A 74 -10.10 6.31 -10.16
CA GLN A 74 -9.26 5.76 -9.10
C GLN A 74 -8.72 4.36 -9.45
N ILE A 75 -9.56 3.47 -9.98
CA ILE A 75 -9.13 2.14 -10.44
C ILE A 75 -8.11 2.28 -11.57
N HIS A 76 -8.38 3.13 -12.55
CA HIS A 76 -7.45 3.36 -13.67
C HIS A 76 -6.09 3.88 -13.17
N LYS A 77 -6.09 4.74 -12.14
CA LYS A 77 -4.87 5.25 -11.51
C LYS A 77 -4.11 4.13 -10.77
N ILE A 78 -4.80 3.25 -10.06
CA ILE A 78 -4.20 2.07 -9.42
C ILE A 78 -3.54 1.16 -10.46
N GLU A 79 -4.24 0.84 -11.54
CA GLU A 79 -3.69 0.02 -12.61
C GLU A 79 -2.46 0.66 -13.27
N LYS A 80 -2.49 1.98 -13.49
CA LYS A 80 -1.35 2.72 -14.03
C LYS A 80 -0.16 2.70 -13.06
N ALA A 81 -0.42 2.79 -11.75
CA ALA A 81 0.61 2.64 -10.72
C ALA A 81 1.23 1.23 -10.75
N LEU A 82 0.40 0.18 -10.81
CA LEU A 82 0.86 -1.20 -10.91
C LEU A 82 1.67 -1.44 -12.20
N LYS A 83 1.25 -0.89 -13.35
CA LYS A 83 2.02 -0.95 -14.61
C LYS A 83 3.37 -0.24 -14.52
N ARG A 84 3.50 0.79 -13.68
CA ARG A 84 4.77 1.51 -13.45
C ARG A 84 5.70 0.71 -12.54
N VAL A 85 5.16 0.11 -11.49
CA VAL A 85 5.92 -0.69 -10.52
C VAL A 85 6.28 -2.07 -11.08
N ARG A 86 5.49 -2.59 -12.03
CA ARG A 86 5.68 -3.87 -12.73
C ARG A 86 5.89 -5.05 -11.77
N PRO A 87 4.97 -5.27 -10.82
CA PRO A 87 5.04 -6.44 -9.98
C PRO A 87 4.90 -7.70 -10.85
N LYS A 88 5.59 -8.78 -10.50
CA LYS A 88 5.54 -10.06 -11.25
C LYS A 88 4.25 -10.84 -10.94
N LEU A 89 3.10 -10.21 -11.13
CA LEU A 89 1.78 -10.78 -10.85
C LEU A 89 1.14 -11.27 -12.15
N ASP A 90 0.33 -12.32 -12.06
CA ASP A 90 -0.57 -12.69 -13.14
C ASP A 90 -1.79 -11.75 -13.19
N PHE A 91 -2.71 -11.99 -14.13
CA PHE A 91 -3.89 -11.16 -14.32
C PHE A 91 -4.79 -11.14 -13.07
N THR A 92 -5.10 -12.32 -12.52
CA THR A 92 -5.99 -12.48 -11.36
C THR A 92 -5.36 -11.87 -10.10
N GLU A 93 -4.06 -12.04 -9.93
CA GLU A 93 -3.31 -11.45 -8.84
C GLU A 93 -3.24 -9.92 -8.94
N THR A 94 -3.10 -9.39 -10.15
CA THR A 94 -3.12 -7.94 -10.41
C THR A 94 -4.48 -7.35 -10.06
N GLU A 95 -5.57 -7.99 -10.50
CA GLU A 95 -6.94 -7.60 -10.16
C GLU A 95 -7.18 -7.63 -8.65
N THR A 96 -6.71 -8.70 -7.99
CA THR A 96 -6.82 -8.86 -6.53
C THR A 96 -6.11 -7.73 -5.78
N LEU A 97 -4.89 -7.36 -6.20
CA LEU A 97 -4.14 -6.27 -5.59
C LEU A 97 -4.77 -4.90 -5.87
N THR A 98 -5.34 -4.70 -7.07
CA THR A 98 -6.11 -3.49 -7.40
C THR A 98 -7.32 -3.33 -6.48
N ASN A 99 -8.09 -4.41 -6.28
CA ASN A 99 -9.26 -4.41 -5.39
C ASN A 99 -8.87 -4.12 -3.93
N LEU A 100 -7.76 -4.70 -3.44
CA LEU A 100 -7.24 -4.41 -2.11
C LEU A 100 -6.89 -2.93 -1.94
N LEU A 101 -6.15 -2.35 -2.89
CA LEU A 101 -5.76 -0.93 -2.86
C LEU A 101 -6.98 -0.01 -2.91
N TYR A 102 -7.96 -0.32 -3.76
CA TYR A 102 -9.19 0.46 -3.87
C TYR A 102 -10.02 0.41 -2.58
N ILE A 103 -10.22 -0.79 -2.02
CA ILE A 103 -11.02 -0.95 -0.80
C ILE A 103 -10.32 -0.25 0.37
N ASP A 104 -9.01 -0.44 0.56
CA ASP A 104 -8.29 0.20 1.66
C ASP A 104 -8.20 1.74 1.52
N ALA A 105 -8.14 2.27 0.29
CA ALA A 105 -8.15 3.72 0.06
C ALA A 105 -9.50 4.38 0.38
N ASN A 106 -10.62 3.66 0.21
CA ASN A 106 -11.98 4.22 0.36
C ASN A 106 -12.68 3.80 1.64
N GLU A 107 -12.42 2.60 2.16
CA GLU A 107 -13.10 2.01 3.32
C GLU A 107 -12.19 2.07 4.56
N ILE A 108 -11.74 3.29 4.89
CA ILE A 108 -10.79 3.61 5.98
C ILE A 108 -11.27 3.10 7.35
N GLU A 109 -12.55 2.72 7.51
CA GLU A 109 -13.18 2.48 8.81
C GLU A 109 -12.82 1.16 9.51
N THR A 110 -12.25 0.15 8.84
CA THR A 110 -12.05 -1.19 9.47
C THR A 110 -10.57 -1.54 9.73
N ILE A 111 -10.24 -2.04 10.94
CA ILE A 111 -8.91 -2.60 11.31
C ILE A 111 -8.95 -4.14 11.28
N ASP A 112 -10.02 -4.70 10.73
CA ASP A 112 -10.28 -6.14 10.74
C ASP A 112 -9.78 -6.78 9.45
N SER A 113 -8.72 -7.60 9.58
CA SER A 113 -8.11 -8.33 8.46
C SER A 113 -9.10 -9.28 7.79
N GLN A 114 -9.96 -9.95 8.56
CA GLN A 114 -10.91 -10.94 8.04
C GLN A 114 -12.03 -10.26 7.27
N LYS A 115 -12.52 -9.12 7.79
CA LYS A 115 -13.53 -8.31 7.11
C LYS A 115 -13.00 -7.77 5.77
N LEU A 116 -11.77 -7.25 5.75
CA LEU A 116 -11.11 -6.79 4.54
C LEU A 116 -10.90 -7.93 3.54
N LEU A 117 -10.37 -9.08 4.00
CA LEU A 117 -10.15 -10.26 3.17
C LEU A 117 -11.44 -10.75 2.52
N ASN A 118 -12.52 -10.86 3.30
CA ASN A 118 -13.84 -11.23 2.78
C ASN A 118 -14.31 -10.21 1.74
N ARG A 119 -14.08 -8.91 1.96
CA ARG A 119 -14.51 -7.89 1.00
C ARG A 119 -13.75 -7.97 -0.31
N VAL A 120 -12.43 -8.15 -0.27
CA VAL A 120 -11.60 -8.34 -1.47
C VAL A 120 -12.02 -9.61 -2.23
N LYS A 121 -12.31 -10.71 -1.52
CA LYS A 121 -12.76 -11.97 -2.15
C LYS A 121 -14.17 -11.91 -2.75
N HIS A 122 -15.05 -11.04 -2.24
CA HIS A 122 -16.45 -10.93 -2.67
C HIS A 122 -16.75 -9.73 -3.59
N LYS A 123 -15.87 -8.73 -3.68
CA LYS A 123 -15.95 -7.66 -4.70
C LYS A 123 -15.06 -8.05 -5.88
N ALA A 124 -15.67 -8.63 -6.91
CA ALA A 124 -15.19 -8.42 -8.27
C ALA A 124 -15.69 -7.03 -8.67
N ILE A 125 -14.80 -6.04 -8.75
CA ILE A 125 -15.17 -4.77 -9.36
C ILE A 125 -15.16 -5.04 -10.86
N VAL A 126 -16.35 -5.32 -11.42
CA VAL A 126 -16.59 -5.50 -12.85
C VAL A 126 -16.42 -4.18 -13.57
#